data_AF-A0A9D1VJ99-F1
#
_entry.id   AF-A0A9D1VJ99-F1
#
_cell.length_a   1.000
_cell.length_b   1.000
_cell.length_c   1.000
_cell.angle_alpha   90.00
_cell.angle_beta   90.00
_cell.angle_gamma   90.00
#
_symmetry.space_group_name_H-M   'P 1'
#
loop_
_entity.id
_entity.type
_entity.pdbx_description
1 polymer ?
#
loop_
_entity_poly.entity_id
_entity_poly.type
_entity_poly.pdbx_seq_one_letter_code
_entity_poly.pdbx_strand_id
1 'polypeptide(L)'
;MKQLSIDIETYSSTNLNQTGVYRYADSDDFELLLFGYAVDFGPVKVVDLTQGEKIPSQIIQALDDPAIIKSAFNAQFERVCLSRFVGHRLKPAGWHCSRV
;
A
#
# COMPACT_ATOMS: atom_id res chain seq x y z
N MET A 1 -2.65 9.56 -14.73
CA MET A 1 -3.08 9.24 -13.35
C MET A 1 -2.93 10.50 -12.51
N LYS A 2 -4.02 10.99 -11.93
CA LYS A 2 -4.02 12.09 -10.95
C LYS A 2 -4.21 11.55 -9.53
N GLN A 3 -5.05 10.52 -9.37
CA GLN A 3 -5.31 9.86 -8.11
C GLN A 3 -5.26 8.34 -8.23
N LEU A 4 -4.71 7.71 -7.21
CA LEU A 4 -4.69 6.27 -6.97
C LEU A 4 -5.34 6.03 -5.60
N SER A 5 -6.53 5.44 -5.60
CA SER A 5 -7.13 4.92 -4.36
C SER A 5 -6.53 3.56 -4.08
N ILE A 6 -6.10 3.31 -2.84
CA ILE A 6 -5.35 2.11 -2.44
C ILE A 6 -5.99 1.48 -1.20
N ASP A 7 -6.04 0.16 -1.19
CA ASP A 7 -6.35 -0.67 -0.03
C ASP A 7 -5.54 -1.97 -0.15
N ILE A 8 -4.94 -2.44 0.95
CA ILE A 8 -4.11 -3.66 0.94
C ILE A 8 -4.51 -4.64 2.02
N GLU A 9 -4.25 -5.92 1.74
CA GLU A 9 -4.31 -6.97 2.73
C GLU A 9 -2.91 -7.53 2.96
N THR A 10 -2.54 -7.70 4.23
CA THR A 10 -1.19 -8.11 4.62
C THR A 10 -1.20 -9.19 5.68
N TYR A 11 -0.10 -9.93 5.76
CA TYR A 11 0.18 -10.85 6.85
C TYR A 11 1.47 -10.47 7.57
N SER A 12 1.49 -10.68 8.88
CA SER A 12 2.68 -10.83 9.72
C SER A 12 2.25 -11.55 10.99
N SER A 13 3.12 -12.39 11.56
CA SER A 13 2.88 -13.00 12.89
C SER A 13 2.86 -11.99 14.03
N THR A 14 3.38 -10.79 13.81
CA THR A 14 3.41 -9.73 14.83
C THR A 14 2.01 -9.15 15.04
N ASN A 15 1.60 -8.92 16.30
CA ASN A 15 0.30 -8.32 16.59
C ASN A 15 0.29 -6.80 16.32
N LEU A 16 -0.36 -6.38 15.23
CA LEU A 16 -0.45 -4.98 14.80
C LEU A 16 -0.92 -4.02 15.91
N ASN A 17 -1.92 -4.41 16.69
CA ASN A 17 -2.50 -3.55 17.74
C ASN A 17 -1.55 -3.37 18.93
N GLN A 18 -0.64 -4.32 19.16
CA GLN A 18 0.33 -4.25 20.25
C GLN A 18 1.65 -3.59 19.83
N THR A 19 2.06 -3.77 18.58
CA THR A 19 3.41 -3.35 18.13
C THR A 19 3.41 -2.11 17.26
N GLY A 20 2.25 -1.75 16.70
CA GLY A 20 2.13 -0.72 15.68
C GLY A 20 2.66 -1.17 14.31
N VAL A 21 2.35 -0.37 13.28
CA VAL A 21 2.58 -0.74 11.88
C VAL A 21 4.06 -0.92 11.53
N TYR A 22 4.97 -0.14 12.14
CA TYR A 22 6.39 -0.24 11.78
C TYR A 22 6.97 -1.61 12.11
N ARG A 23 6.74 -2.12 13.33
CA ARG A 23 7.18 -3.48 13.71
C ARG A 23 6.44 -4.57 12.96
N TYR A 24 5.15 -4.35 12.71
CA TYR A 24 4.33 -5.28 11.94
C TYR A 24 4.88 -5.47 10.51
N ALA A 25 5.18 -4.37 9.82
CA ALA A 25 5.71 -4.41 8.46
C ALA A 25 7.19 -4.84 8.40
N ASP A 26 7.95 -4.64 9.46
CA ASP A 26 9.37 -5.03 9.52
C ASP A 26 9.59 -6.51 9.89
N SER A 27 8.51 -7.26 10.15
CA SER A 27 8.61 -8.69 10.45
C SER A 27 9.23 -9.47 9.30
N ASP A 28 10.00 -10.51 9.64
CA ASP A 28 10.67 -11.37 8.66
C ASP A 28 9.67 -12.14 7.79
N ASP A 29 8.48 -12.41 8.34
CA ASP A 29 7.37 -13.10 7.69
C ASP A 29 6.30 -12.15 7.13
N PHE A 30 6.61 -10.86 7.00
CA PHE A 30 5.67 -9.91 6.42
C PHE A 30 5.38 -10.24 4.95
N GLU A 31 4.10 -10.32 4.60
CA GLU A 31 3.64 -10.54 3.22
C GLU A 31 2.56 -9.53 2.83
N LEU A 32 2.67 -8.99 1.62
CA LEU A 32 1.58 -8.29 0.95
C LEU A 32 0.76 -9.34 0.20
N LEU A 33 -0.50 -9.52 0.57
CA LEU A 33 -1.36 -10.59 0.06
C LEU A 33 -2.19 -10.10 -1.14
N LEU A 34 -2.95 -9.02 -0.93
CA LEU A 34 -3.81 -8.42 -1.94
C LEU A 34 -3.49 -6.93 -2.09
N PHE A 35 -3.54 -6.45 -3.32
CA PHE A 35 -3.41 -5.03 -3.63
C PHE A 35 -4.62 -4.55 -4.43
N GLY A 36 -5.54 -3.87 -3.73
CA GLY A 36 -6.69 -3.21 -4.32
C GLY A 36 -6.35 -1.80 -4.76
N TYR A 37 -6.73 -1.43 -5.98
CA TYR A 37 -6.55 -0.06 -6.45
C TYR A 37 -7.61 0.40 -7.44
N ALA A 38 -7.83 1.71 -7.47
CA ALA A 38 -8.61 2.38 -8.51
C ALA A 38 -7.86 3.62 -9.01
N VAL A 39 -7.74 3.76 -10.33
CA VAL A 39 -7.11 4.90 -10.98
C VAL A 39 -8.18 5.93 -11.33
N ASP A 40 -8.00 7.18 -10.88
CA ASP A 40 -8.82 8.32 -11.26
C ASP A 40 -10.34 8.08 -11.07
N PHE A 41 -10.72 7.49 -9.93
CA PHE A 41 -12.10 7.08 -9.59
C PHE A 41 -12.74 6.08 -10.57
N GLY A 42 -11.92 5.42 -11.39
CA GLY A 42 -12.34 4.36 -12.29
C GLY A 42 -12.63 3.03 -11.56
N PRO A 43 -12.76 1.94 -12.33
CA PRO A 43 -13.04 0.62 -11.78
C PRO A 43 -11.96 0.16 -10.81
N VAL A 44 -12.39 -0.50 -9.73
CA VAL A 44 -11.49 -1.18 -8.79
C VAL A 44 -10.88 -2.40 -9.49
N LYS A 45 -9.58 -2.57 -9.29
CA LYS A 45 -8.81 -3.75 -9.66
C LYS A 45 -8.18 -4.32 -8.41
N VAL A 46 -8.15 -5.64 -8.31
CA VAL A 46 -7.48 -6.36 -7.23
C VAL A 46 -6.38 -7.19 -7.87
N VAL A 47 -5.18 -7.12 -7.30
CA VAL A 47 -4.04 -7.97 -7.65
C VAL A 47 -3.85 -8.98 -6.53
N ASP A 48 -3.96 -10.26 -6.86
CA ASP A 48 -3.73 -11.36 -5.92
C ASP A 48 -2.27 -11.85 -5.99
N LEU A 49 -1.44 -11.34 -5.08
CA LEU A 49 -0.02 -11.68 -5.02
C LEU A 49 0.19 -13.12 -4.55
N THR A 50 -0.78 -13.72 -3.85
CA THR A 50 -0.72 -15.12 -3.41
C THR A 50 -0.87 -16.10 -4.58
N GLN A 51 -1.51 -15.66 -5.66
CA GLN A 51 -1.63 -16.41 -6.92
C GLN A 51 -0.52 -16.06 -7.94
N GLY A 52 0.48 -15.29 -7.52
CA GLY A 52 1.61 -14.90 -8.37
C GLY A 52 1.27 -13.79 -9.39
N GLU A 53 0.13 -13.10 -9.22
CA GLU A 53 -0.16 -11.91 -10.01
C GLU A 53 0.86 -10.81 -9.71
N LYS A 54 0.97 -9.83 -10.63
CA LYS A 54 1.95 -8.75 -10.51
C LYS A 54 1.26 -7.40 -10.58
N ILE A 55 1.59 -6.52 -9.65
CA ILE A 55 1.16 -5.13 -9.69
C ILE A 55 1.78 -4.49 -10.94
N PRO A 56 0.99 -3.83 -11.81
CA PRO A 56 1.53 -3.21 -13.01
C PRO A 56 2.60 -2.16 -12.66
N SER A 57 3.68 -2.10 -13.45
CA SER A 57 4.83 -1.22 -13.18
C SER A 57 4.45 0.26 -13.01
N GLN A 58 3.51 0.75 -13.81
CA GLN A 58 2.97 2.11 -13.71
C GLN A 58 2.31 2.41 -12.34
N ILE A 59 1.73 1.39 -11.70
CA ILE A 59 1.10 1.53 -10.38
C ILE A 59 2.18 1.57 -9.28
N ILE A 60 3.21 0.72 -9.39
CA ILE A 60 4.38 0.76 -8.50
C ILE A 60 5.07 2.13 -8.58
N GLN A 61 5.33 2.63 -9.80
CA GLN A 61 5.93 3.96 -10.00
C GLN A 61 5.09 5.08 -9.40
N ALA A 62 3.76 4.97 -9.47
CA ALA A 62 2.86 5.97 -8.92
C ALA A 62 2.97 6.10 -7.39
N LEU A 63 3.39 5.06 -6.66
CA LEU A 63 3.55 5.11 -5.20
C LEU A 63 4.58 6.17 -4.75
N ASP A 64 5.61 6.41 -5.56
CA ASP A 64 6.69 7.36 -5.31
C ASP A 64 6.47 8.75 -5.92
N ASP A 65 5.55 8.88 -6.88
CA ASP A 65 5.31 10.15 -7.58
C ASP A 65 4.57 11.13 -6.66
N PRO A 66 5.18 12.27 -6.27
CA PRO A 66 4.53 13.27 -5.42
C PRO A 66 3.40 14.03 -6.15
N ALA A 67 3.35 14.00 -7.48
CA ALA A 67 2.29 14.62 -8.27
C ALA A 67 1.01 13.79 -8.33
N ILE A 68 1.08 12.51 -7.93
CA ILE A 68 -0.08 11.61 -7.85
C ILE A 68 -0.57 11.57 -6.40
N ILE A 69 -1.89 11.72 -6.22
CA ILE A 69 -2.55 11.56 -4.93
C ILE A 69 -2.76 10.06 -4.67
N LYS A 70 -2.18 9.54 -3.60
CA LYS A 70 -2.45 8.20 -3.07
C LYS A 70 -3.44 8.36 -1.93
N SER A 71 -4.69 7.96 -2.14
CA SER A 71 -5.75 8.08 -1.15
C SER A 71 -6.03 6.74 -0.51
N ALA A 72 -6.09 6.70 0.81
CA ALA A 72 -6.45 5.50 1.56
C ALA A 72 -7.12 5.85 2.89
N PHE A 73 -7.92 4.92 3.44
CA PHE A 73 -8.53 5.12 4.74
C PHE A 73 -7.46 5.30 5.82
N ASN A 74 -6.52 4.37 5.94
CA ASN A 74 -5.37 4.53 6.84
C ASN A 74 -4.06 4.66 6.04
N ALA A 75 -3.85 5.80 5.38
CA ALA A 75 -2.70 6.02 4.49
C ALA A 75 -1.32 5.82 5.16
N GLN A 76 -1.21 5.98 6.48
CA GLN A 76 0.02 5.64 7.18
C GLN A 76 0.30 4.14 7.11
N PHE A 77 -0.72 3.31 7.35
CA PHE A 77 -0.60 1.86 7.31
C PHE A 77 -0.18 1.40 5.91
N GLU A 78 -0.97 1.79 4.90
CA GLU A 78 -0.71 1.48 3.49
C GLU A 78 0.73 1.81 3.09
N ARG A 79 1.16 3.06 3.35
CA ARG A 79 2.48 3.54 2.93
C ARG A 79 3.62 2.78 3.60
N VAL A 80 3.48 2.41 4.87
CA VAL A 80 4.53 1.67 5.60
C VAL A 80 4.64 0.24 5.09
N CYS A 81 3.52 -0.47 4.99
CA CYS A 81 3.47 -1.83 4.44
C CYS A 81 3.98 -1.86 2.98
N LEU A 82 3.58 -0.90 2.15
CA LEU A 82 4.05 -0.80 0.77
C LEU A 82 5.52 -0.40 0.68
N SER A 83 6.06 0.37 1.62
CA SER A 83 7.50 0.65 1.69
C SER A 83 8.31 -0.64 1.89
N ARG A 84 7.82 -1.54 2.75
CA ARG A 84 8.43 -2.87 2.94
C ARG A 84 8.38 -3.67 1.64
N PHE A 85 7.23 -3.69 0.98
CA PHE A 85 7.02 -4.42 -0.27
C PHE A 85 7.94 -3.93 -1.41
N VAL A 86 8.06 -2.61 -1.62
CA VAL A 86 8.90 -2.05 -2.70
C VAL A 86 10.39 -2.00 -2.35
N GLY A 87 10.75 -2.24 -1.09
CA GLY A 87 12.14 -2.30 -0.61
C GLY A 87 12.77 -0.95 -0.25
N HIS A 88 12.01 0.14 -0.26
CA HIS A 88 12.47 1.47 0.16
C HIS A 88 11.35 2.29 0.79
N ARG A 89 11.73 3.34 1.53
CA ARG A 89 10.78 4.20 2.24
C ARG A 89 10.02 5.12 1.27
N LEU A 90 8.72 4.89 1.12
CA LEU A 90 7.81 5.77 0.42
C LEU A 90 7.61 7.08 1.20
N LYS A 91 7.83 8.21 0.52
CA LYS A 91 7.69 9.56 1.11
C LYS A 91 6.20 9.87 1.38
N PRO A 92 5.87 10.65 2.41
CA PRO A 92 4.49 11.03 2.69
C PRO A 92 3.88 11.99 1.66
N ALA A 93 4.69 12.62 0.80
CA ALA A 93 4.21 13.55 -0.22
C ALA A 93 3.21 12.86 -1.17
N GLY A 94 2.04 13.50 -1.32
CA GLY A 94 0.94 12.97 -2.12
C GLY A 94 0.17 11.81 -1.47
N TRP A 95 0.46 11.40 -0.22
CA TRP A 95 -0.38 10.43 0.51
C TRP A 95 -1.44 11.14 1.35
N HIS A 96 -2.70 10.80 1.13
CA HIS A 96 -3.86 11.44 1.74
C HIS A 96 -4.65 10.41 2.56
N CYS A 97 -4.87 10.72 3.83
CA CYS A 97 -5.58 9.86 4.78
C CYS A 97 -7.03 10.32 4.90
N SER A 98 -7.98 9.40 4.78
CA SER A 98 -9.41 9.69 4.98
C SER A 98 -10.00 9.15 6.28
N ARG A 99 -9.22 8.42 7.09
CA ARG A 99 -9.63 8.00 8.43
C ARG A 99 -9.92 9.22 9.32
N VAL A 100 -11.08 9.19 9.95
CA VAL A 100 -11.58 10.17 10.95
C VAL A 100 -11.34 9.70 12.37
#